data_AF-A0A3D5BC47-F1
#
_entry.id   AF-A0A3D5BC47-F1
#
_cell.length_a   1.000
_cell.length_b   1.000
_cell.length_c   1.000
_cell.angle_alpha   90.00
_cell.angle_beta   90.00
_cell.angle_gamma   90.00
#
_symmetry.space_group_name_H-M   'P 1'
#
loop_
_entity.id
_entity.type
_entity.pdbx_description
1 polymer ?
#
loop_
_entity_poly.entity_id
_entity_poly.type
_entity_poly.pdbx_seq_one_letter_code
_entity_poly.pdbx_strand_id
1 'polypeptide(L)'
;EVTIATIKADQAQAINDSGFSVTYSALPAEACINLATADWGSGAGSGFIGVTAGTKATASKVGDANEGRPLSVADAITGCPNDQSSVTLRFY
;
A
#
# COMPACT_ATOMS: atom_id res chain seq x y z
N GLU A 1 -14.36 1.80 -6.19
CA GLU A 1 -14.87 2.20 -4.86
C GLU A 1 -13.68 2.49 -3.93
N VAL A 2 -13.89 3.19 -2.81
CA VAL A 2 -12.85 3.43 -1.80
C VAL A 2 -13.33 2.92 -0.44
N THR A 3 -12.52 2.08 0.20
CA THR A 3 -12.81 1.50 1.51
C THR A 3 -11.68 1.80 2.48
N ILE A 4 -12.02 2.08 3.74
CA ILE A 4 -11.05 2.30 4.83
C ILE A 4 -11.27 1.25 5.91
N ALA A 5 -10.18 0.66 6.39
CA ALA A 5 -10.21 -0.34 7.46
C ALA A 5 -9.11 -0.07 8.48
N THR A 6 -9.39 -0.35 9.76
CA THR A 6 -8.35 -0.38 10.80
C THR A 6 -7.48 -1.62 10.63
N ILE A 7 -6.18 -1.48 10.83
CA ILE A 7 -5.20 -2.56 10.76
C ILE A 7 -4.30 -2.54 12.00
N LYS A 8 -3.54 -3.62 12.21
CA LYS A 8 -2.36 -3.58 13.06
C LYS A 8 -1.17 -3.09 12.22
N ALA A 9 -0.53 -2.02 12.69
CA ALA A 9 0.62 -1.43 12.03
C ALA A 9 1.88 -2.28 12.21
N ASP A 10 2.01 -2.95 13.35
CA ASP A 10 3.00 -4.00 13.60
C ASP A 10 2.34 -5.38 13.64
N GLN A 11 2.94 -6.37 12.98
CA GLN A 11 2.52 -7.77 13.03
C GLN A 11 3.29 -8.56 14.10
N ALA A 12 4.38 -8.01 14.64
CA ALA A 12 5.03 -8.51 15.84
C ALA A 12 4.20 -8.04 17.05
N GLN A 13 3.80 -8.99 17.89
CA GLN A 13 2.84 -8.86 18.98
C GLN A 13 3.28 -7.93 20.15
N ALA A 14 4.29 -7.08 19.96
CA ALA A 14 4.89 -6.28 21.04
C ALA A 14 4.49 -4.80 21.03
N ILE A 15 3.96 -4.27 19.91
CA ILE A 15 3.60 -2.85 19.80
C ILE A 15 2.12 -2.74 19.39
N ASN A 16 1.33 -2.02 20.20
CA ASN A 16 -0.10 -1.80 20.00
C ASN A 16 -0.39 -0.71 18.95
N ASP A 17 0.51 -0.49 18.00
CA ASP A 17 0.33 0.56 17.01
C ASP A 17 -0.83 0.19 16.08
N SER A 18 -1.86 1.03 16.14
CA SER A 18 -3.08 0.89 15.37
C SER A 18 -2.91 1.71 14.10
N GLY A 19 -3.03 1.06 12.96
CA GLY A 19 -2.95 1.70 11.66
C GLY A 19 -4.29 1.71 10.95
N PHE A 20 -4.28 2.24 9.74
CA PHE A 20 -5.40 2.10 8.81
C PHE A 20 -4.91 1.78 7.41
N SER A 21 -5.79 1.20 6.61
CA SER A 21 -5.56 0.98 5.19
C SER A 21 -6.64 1.64 4.36
N VAL A 22 -6.25 2.20 3.22
CA VAL A 22 -7.15 2.74 2.20
C VAL A 22 -7.07 1.84 0.98
N THR A 23 -8.18 1.25 0.58
CA THR A 23 -8.27 0.38 -0.60
C THR A 23 -9.09 1.06 -1.67
N TYR A 24 -8.48 1.25 -2.84
CA TYR A 24 -9.14 1.64 -4.08
C TYR A 24 -9.41 0.38 -4.89
N SER A 25 -10.64 0.18 -5.34
CA SER A 25 -11.07 -1.01 -6.10
C SER A 25 -11.72 -0.64 -7.43
N ALA A 26 -11.74 -1.61 -8.35
CA ALA A 26 -12.29 -1.46 -9.71
C ALA A 26 -11.66 -0.27 -10.45
N LEU A 27 -10.32 -0.17 -10.36
CA LEU A 27 -9.56 0.85 -11.05
C LEU A 27 -9.21 0.39 -12.48
N PRO A 28 -9.24 1.32 -13.46
CA PRO A 28 -8.50 1.16 -14.70
C PRO A 28 -7.02 0.82 -14.43
N ALA A 29 -6.39 0.03 -15.30
CA ALA A 29 -5.02 -0.43 -15.09
C ALA A 29 -4.04 0.73 -14.86
N GLU A 30 -4.16 1.80 -15.65
CA GLU A 30 -3.32 3.01 -15.52
C GLU A 30 -3.50 3.71 -14.18
N ALA A 31 -4.74 3.85 -13.70
CA ALA A 31 -5.02 4.47 -12.40
C ALA A 31 -4.45 3.65 -11.24
N CYS A 32 -4.54 2.32 -11.33
CA CYS A 32 -3.91 1.42 -10.37
C CYS A 32 -2.38 1.59 -10.35
N ILE A 33 -1.72 1.62 -11.52
CA ILE A 33 -0.27 1.82 -11.62
C ILE A 33 0.14 3.18 -11.04
N ASN A 34 -0.59 4.24 -11.37
CA ASN A 34 -0.30 5.58 -10.88
C ASN A 34 -0.41 5.67 -9.36
N LEU A 35 -1.46 5.10 -8.76
CA LEU A 35 -1.60 5.07 -7.29
C LEU A 35 -0.54 4.18 -6.62
N ALA A 36 -0.20 3.04 -7.24
CA ALA A 36 0.77 2.08 -6.70
C ALA A 36 2.22 2.61 -6.70
N THR A 37 2.55 3.47 -7.66
CA THR A 37 3.92 4.00 -7.87
C THR A 37 4.11 5.41 -7.32
N ALA A 38 3.03 6.11 -6.97
CA ALA A 38 3.08 7.44 -6.38
C ALA A 38 3.76 7.42 -4.99
N ASP A 39 4.47 8.49 -4.68
CA ASP A 39 5.00 8.72 -3.34
C ASP A 39 3.88 9.19 -2.39
N TRP A 40 3.57 8.39 -1.38
CA TRP A 40 2.53 8.66 -0.36
C TRP A 40 3.10 9.28 0.92
N GLY A 41 4.34 9.75 0.87
CA GLY A 41 5.05 10.27 2.04
C GLY A 41 6.13 9.29 2.48
N SER A 42 7.07 8.97 1.59
CA SER A 42 8.27 8.17 1.90
C SER A 42 9.20 8.80 2.96
N GLY A 43 8.91 10.03 3.40
CA GLY A 43 9.62 10.74 4.46
C GLY A 43 9.14 10.40 5.87
N ALA A 44 10.04 10.54 6.84
CA ALA A 44 9.74 10.33 8.26
C ALA A 44 8.57 11.23 8.73
N GLY A 45 7.52 10.61 9.29
CA GLY A 45 6.37 11.30 9.89
C GLY A 45 5.06 11.26 9.08
N SER A 46 5.05 10.68 7.88
CA SER A 46 3.81 10.49 7.11
C SER A 46 2.91 9.36 7.62
N GLY A 47 3.48 8.45 8.43
CA GLY A 47 2.84 7.20 8.80
C GLY A 47 2.72 6.19 7.65
N PHE A 48 3.28 6.44 6.46
CA PHE A 48 3.14 5.52 5.33
C PHE A 48 3.96 4.25 5.52
N ILE A 49 3.27 3.11 5.60
CA ILE A 49 3.89 1.79 5.74
C ILE A 49 4.29 1.28 4.36
N GLY A 50 3.34 1.22 3.43
CA GLY A 50 3.55 0.58 2.14
C GLY A 50 2.27 0.41 1.36
N VAL A 51 2.44 -0.19 0.17
CA VAL A 51 1.38 -0.33 -0.82
C VAL A 51 1.33 -1.75 -1.36
N THR A 52 0.12 -2.21 -1.66
CA THR A 52 -0.17 -3.51 -2.28
C THR A 52 -1.01 -3.32 -3.54
N ALA A 53 -0.64 -3.98 -4.63
CA ALA A 53 -1.45 -4.12 -5.85
C ALA A 53 -1.41 -5.58 -6.31
N GLY A 54 -2.57 -6.24 -6.37
CA GLY A 54 -2.63 -7.68 -6.65
C GLY A 54 -1.79 -8.50 -5.66
N THR A 55 -0.83 -9.29 -6.17
CA THR A 55 0.09 -10.09 -5.35
C THR A 55 1.41 -9.36 -5.01
N LYS A 56 1.55 -8.10 -5.43
CA LYS A 56 2.77 -7.30 -5.23
C LYS A 56 2.57 -6.34 -4.06
N ALA A 57 3.57 -6.27 -3.18
CA ALA A 57 3.56 -5.38 -2.02
C ALA A 57 4.96 -4.88 -1.70
N THR A 58 5.07 -3.69 -1.10
CA THR A 58 6.35 -3.18 -0.60
C THR A 58 6.60 -3.58 0.85
N ALA A 59 5.72 -3.19 1.76
CA ALA A 59 5.82 -3.47 3.19
C ALA A 59 4.43 -3.69 3.80
N SER A 60 4.37 -4.57 4.79
CA SER A 60 3.13 -4.94 5.48
C SER A 60 3.12 -4.59 6.97
N LYS A 61 4.16 -3.94 7.47
CA LYS A 61 4.23 -3.42 8.83
C LYS A 61 5.29 -2.34 8.99
N VAL A 62 5.23 -1.61 10.09
CA VAL A 62 6.30 -0.72 10.54
C VAL A 62 7.58 -1.53 10.81
N GLY A 63 8.73 -0.97 10.48
CA GLY A 63 10.05 -1.59 10.61
C GLY A 63 10.39 -2.60 9.51
N ASP A 64 9.54 -2.75 8.48
CA ASP A 64 9.86 -3.57 7.31
C ASP A 64 10.97 -2.91 6.49
N ALA A 65 11.81 -3.71 5.82
CA ALA A 65 12.98 -3.18 5.11
C ALA A 65 12.62 -2.25 3.95
N ASN A 66 11.38 -2.37 3.46
CA ASN A 66 10.83 -1.56 2.38
C ASN A 66 9.73 -0.60 2.87
N GLU A 67 9.65 -0.35 4.17
CA GLU A 67 8.72 0.63 4.72
C GLU A 67 8.87 2.00 4.03
N GLY A 68 7.74 2.67 3.82
CA GLY A 68 7.70 4.01 3.20
C GLY A 68 7.91 4.00 1.69
N ARG A 69 8.08 2.83 1.06
CA ARG A 69 8.36 2.75 -0.38
C ARG A 69 7.09 2.53 -1.21
N PRO A 70 6.95 3.20 -2.36
CA PRO A 70 5.97 2.85 -3.39
C PRO A 70 6.41 1.58 -4.15
N LEU A 71 5.47 0.95 -4.87
CA LEU A 71 5.81 -0.16 -5.74
C LEU A 71 6.73 0.30 -6.88
N SER A 72 7.59 -0.61 -7.34
CA SER A 72 8.30 -0.42 -8.60
C SER A 72 7.31 -0.39 -9.76
N VAL A 73 7.62 0.34 -10.83
CA VAL A 73 6.75 0.36 -12.03
C VAL A 73 6.54 -1.05 -12.59
N ALA A 74 7.56 -1.91 -12.58
CA ALA A 74 7.47 -3.29 -13.06
C ALA A 74 6.51 -4.15 -12.21
N ASP A 75 6.59 -4.02 -10.88
CA ASP A 75 5.66 -4.70 -9.99
C ASP A 75 4.25 -4.13 -10.09
N ALA A 76 4.10 -2.82 -10.25
CA ALA A 76 2.80 -2.20 -10.45
C ALA A 76 2.12 -2.66 -11.75
N ILE A 77 2.85 -2.75 -12.87
CA ILE A 77 2.33 -3.33 -14.12
C ILE A 77 1.85 -4.77 -13.90
N THR A 78 2.60 -5.57 -13.13
CA THR A 78 2.23 -6.95 -12.82
C THR A 78 1.03 -7.03 -11.87
N GLY A 79 0.96 -6.13 -10.89
CA GLY A 79 -0.08 -6.06 -9.85
C GLY A 79 -1.39 -5.43 -10.32
N CYS A 80 -1.35 -4.66 -11.42
CA CYS A 80 -2.48 -3.97 -12.02
C CYS A 80 -2.76 -4.47 -13.46
N PRO A 81 -3.14 -5.75 -13.65
CA PRO A 81 -3.16 -6.38 -14.98
C PRO A 81 -4.33 -5.97 -15.88
N ASN A 82 -5.38 -5.35 -15.33
CA ASN A 82 -6.60 -5.02 -16.07
C ASN A 82 -7.40 -3.88 -15.43
N ASP A 83 -8.51 -3.50 -16.08
CA ASP A 83 -9.35 -2.37 -15.67
C ASP A 83 -10.30 -2.66 -14.50
N GLN A 84 -10.00 -3.68 -13.69
CA GLN A 84 -10.71 -4.01 -12.45
C GLN A 84 -9.73 -4.18 -11.27
N SER A 85 -8.53 -3.59 -11.39
CA SER A 85 -7.46 -3.76 -10.41
C SER A 85 -7.73 -3.00 -9.11
N SER A 86 -7.00 -3.35 -8.05
CA SER A 86 -7.08 -2.69 -6.75
C SER A 86 -5.71 -2.30 -6.21
N VAL A 87 -5.69 -1.22 -5.44
CA VAL A 87 -4.51 -0.74 -4.71
C VAL A 87 -4.90 -0.53 -3.25
N THR A 88 -4.10 -1.07 -2.34
CA THR A 88 -4.24 -0.84 -0.90
C THR A 88 -3.01 -0.11 -0.39
N LEU A 89 -3.24 1.06 0.21
CA LEU A 89 -2.24 1.86 0.91
C LEU A 89 -2.37 1.60 2.41
N ARG A 90 -1.25 1.46 3.13
CA ARG A 90 -1.24 1.17 4.57
C ARG A 90 -0.50 2.27 5.32
N PHE A 91 -1.07 2.67 6.45
CA PHE A 91 -0.55 3.73 7.32
C PHE A 91 -0.59 3.31 8.79
N TYR A 92 0.25 3.90 9.64
CA TYR A 92 0.28 3.75 11.10
C TYR A 92 0.13 5.09 11.83
#